data_AF-A0A812QFY3-F1
#
_entry.id   AF-A0A812QFY3-F1
#
_cell.length_a   1.000
_cell.length_b   1.000
_cell.length_c   1.000
_cell.angle_alpha   90.00
_cell.angle_beta   90.00
_cell.angle_gamma   90.00
#
_symmetry.space_group_name_H-M   'P 1'
#
loop_
_entity.id
_entity.type
_entity.pdbx_description
1 polymer ?
#
loop_
_entity_poly.entity_id
_entity_poly.type
_entity_poly.pdbx_seq_one_letter_code
_entity_poly.pdbx_strand_id
1 'polypeptide(L)'
;MTGVPPPRSFEPPPGSKVKPKKILSPIHHYLSRSRKPFWCAEQPLTRPPRIYVDQKSVFREVAAVTQLRRGDHCMITLNVLRCLSPWVDYLVSLMGSLELFHLYHHFVILDDVAFVDEFGVPRTEQDDIVSIMEYSNTVEGFIEEVRVQAFGAWCSLPRVVLQTLLHKAHCHKVPLADYGDMPHIFRMEEKLTEVDRERIVRDAVNLIDNQISYNILWANCEHTTNLVSGKQQYTSPEVHFFIWSLVRYTLTLLGLATLHVVTLKCYSRYCLHFPLWALVAYYSCTALPVLAQILVQFARMAHTVAASWRKSLISRNDVYHLLVKELCRAIFNGALAVGFLVWAPDMIKIADGRYPVRISIAIVFAYLASDAAFALLAQVVTRILVKTKGHFWLIGGSDHTWEEEQLLKAKAHTELTVRCGARAPFCFFGCLSAAAPPAGGPQRQSGMSARACLSSTLLFFATPRAANFKCLKSPQTSVFSDLHRDERRARPDKKKVPATRALALPLCQKTCSAPLRLVGPALSRKEGRR
;
A
#
# COMPACT_ATOMS: atom_id res chain seq x y z
N MET A 1 34.52 -24.48 -3.42
CA MET A 1 34.41 -23.51 -4.53
C MET A 1 32.97 -23.06 -4.55
N THR A 2 32.68 -21.93 -3.91
CA THR A 2 31.32 -21.36 -3.83
C THR A 2 30.93 -20.88 -5.22
N GLY A 3 30.00 -21.58 -5.86
CA GLY A 3 29.65 -21.36 -7.26
C GLY A 3 29.06 -19.98 -7.47
N VAL A 4 29.81 -19.08 -8.14
CA VAL A 4 29.23 -17.87 -8.71
C VAL A 4 28.12 -18.32 -9.67
N PRO A 5 26.87 -17.86 -9.50
CA PRO A 5 25.82 -18.24 -10.43
C PRO A 5 26.21 -17.82 -11.85
N PRO A 6 25.88 -18.59 -12.88
CA PRO A 6 26.20 -18.19 -14.25
C PRO A 6 25.45 -16.89 -14.59
N PRO A 7 26.07 -15.97 -15.37
CA PRO A 7 25.38 -14.80 -15.88
C PRO A 7 24.14 -15.21 -16.68
N ARG A 8 23.06 -14.41 -16.58
CA ARG A 8 21.85 -14.68 -17.34
C ARG A 8 22.06 -14.41 -18.83
N SER A 9 21.43 -15.20 -19.68
CA SER A 9 21.36 -14.97 -21.12
C SER A 9 20.02 -15.47 -21.66
N PHE A 10 19.49 -14.79 -22.67
CA PHE A 10 18.23 -15.19 -23.32
C PHE A 10 18.52 -15.97 -24.60
N GLU A 11 17.84 -17.09 -24.81
CA GLU A 11 18.01 -17.86 -26.03
C GLU A 11 17.35 -17.12 -27.22
N PRO A 12 18.07 -16.95 -28.34
CA PRO A 12 17.51 -16.33 -29.51
C PRO A 12 16.48 -17.24 -30.19
N PRO A 13 15.39 -16.70 -30.77
CA PRO A 13 14.44 -17.51 -31.51
C PRO A 13 15.14 -18.30 -32.64
N PRO A 14 14.64 -19.49 -33.03
CA PRO A 14 15.21 -20.28 -34.12
C PRO A 14 15.40 -19.44 -35.39
N GLY A 15 16.62 -19.43 -35.94
CA GLY A 15 16.97 -18.65 -37.14
C GLY A 15 17.40 -17.20 -36.88
N SER A 16 17.32 -16.70 -35.64
CA SER A 16 17.84 -15.38 -35.29
C SER A 16 19.38 -15.38 -35.28
N LYS A 17 19.98 -14.35 -35.89
CA LYS A 17 21.43 -14.09 -35.87
C LYS A 17 21.88 -13.27 -34.65
N VAL A 18 20.95 -12.89 -33.78
CA VAL A 18 21.24 -12.05 -32.62
C VAL A 18 22.03 -12.85 -31.59
N LYS A 19 23.29 -12.43 -31.35
CA LYS A 19 24.09 -12.99 -30.25
C LYS A 19 23.55 -12.51 -28.91
N PRO A 20 23.23 -13.41 -27.97
CA PRO A 20 22.74 -13.03 -26.65
C PRO A 20 23.87 -12.42 -25.81
N LYS A 21 23.55 -11.36 -25.07
CA LYS A 21 24.47 -10.76 -24.11
C LYS A 21 24.37 -11.49 -22.78
N LYS A 22 25.51 -11.61 -22.09
CA LYS A 22 25.56 -12.04 -20.70
C LYS A 22 25.20 -10.86 -19.80
N ILE A 23 24.25 -11.08 -18.91
CA ILE A 23 23.77 -10.06 -17.97
C ILE A 23 24.26 -10.44 -16.58
N LEU A 24 25.02 -9.53 -15.98
CA LEU A 24 25.49 -9.67 -14.61
C LEU A 24 24.42 -9.13 -13.65
N SER A 25 24.11 -9.90 -12.62
CA SER A 25 23.25 -9.47 -11.53
C SER A 25 24.08 -8.95 -10.34
N PRO A 26 23.48 -8.22 -9.37
CA PRO A 26 24.21 -7.64 -8.24
C PRO A 26 25.12 -8.63 -7.50
N ILE A 27 24.74 -9.90 -7.37
CA ILE A 27 25.59 -10.90 -6.72
C ILE A 27 26.98 -11.06 -7.35
N HIS A 28 27.09 -10.92 -8.67
CA HIS A 28 28.37 -10.99 -9.37
C HIS A 28 29.30 -9.86 -8.94
N HIS A 29 28.73 -8.69 -8.65
CA HIS A 29 29.47 -7.52 -8.17
C HIS A 29 29.89 -7.67 -6.70
N TYR A 30 29.04 -8.30 -5.88
CA TYR A 30 29.37 -8.60 -4.48
C TYR A 30 30.51 -9.61 -4.37
N LEU A 31 30.41 -10.73 -5.09
CA LEU A 31 31.42 -11.78 -5.08
C LEU A 31 32.77 -11.31 -5.66
N SER A 32 32.75 -10.34 -6.58
CA SER A 32 33.96 -9.70 -7.11
C SER A 32 34.49 -8.53 -6.26
N ARG A 33 33.87 -8.22 -5.12
CA ARG A 33 34.17 -7.06 -4.25
C ARG A 33 34.09 -5.71 -4.95
N SER A 34 33.44 -5.62 -6.12
CA SER A 34 33.24 -4.36 -6.83
C SER A 34 32.10 -3.51 -6.26
N ARG A 35 31.24 -4.12 -5.45
CA ARG A 35 30.10 -3.50 -4.77
C ARG A 35 29.95 -4.13 -3.38
N LYS A 36 29.38 -3.39 -2.41
CA LYS A 36 28.99 -3.92 -1.10
C LYS A 36 27.47 -3.83 -0.94
N PRO A 37 26.78 -4.86 -0.42
CA PRO A 37 25.34 -4.79 -0.19
C PRO A 37 25.03 -3.93 1.03
N PHE A 38 23.84 -3.34 1.07
CA PHE A 38 23.37 -2.54 2.20
C PHE A 38 23.00 -3.38 3.44
N TRP A 39 22.92 -4.71 3.32
CA TRP A 39 22.75 -5.63 4.45
C TRP A 39 23.97 -5.70 5.38
N CYS A 40 25.17 -5.39 4.87
CA CYS A 40 26.42 -5.43 5.65
C CYS A 40 26.60 -4.26 6.63
N ALA A 41 25.70 -3.28 6.64
CA ALA A 41 25.80 -2.21 7.63
C ALA A 41 25.46 -2.80 9.00
N GLU A 42 26.48 -3.09 9.81
CA GLU A 42 26.42 -3.53 11.23
C GLU A 42 25.65 -2.57 12.17
N GLN A 43 24.85 -1.67 11.64
CA GLN A 43 23.95 -0.89 12.47
C GLN A 43 22.73 -1.76 12.74
N PRO A 44 22.57 -2.34 13.95
CA PRO A 44 21.25 -2.79 14.37
C PRO A 44 20.34 -1.62 14.09
N LEU A 45 19.35 -1.84 13.22
CA LEU A 45 18.32 -0.86 12.98
C LEU A 45 17.70 -0.60 14.36
N THR A 46 18.14 0.47 15.02
CA THR A 46 17.46 1.09 16.18
C THR A 46 16.10 1.67 15.77
N ARG A 47 15.57 1.18 14.64
CA ARG A 47 14.26 1.48 14.12
C ARG A 47 13.32 0.46 14.75
N PRO A 48 12.14 0.91 15.21
CA PRO A 48 11.14 -0.03 15.68
C PRO A 48 10.76 -0.99 14.54
N PRO A 49 10.49 -2.26 14.84
CA PRO A 49 10.05 -3.22 13.84
C PRO A 49 8.83 -2.66 13.12
N ARG A 50 8.89 -2.60 11.78
CA ARG A 50 7.80 -2.08 10.98
C ARG A 50 6.84 -3.20 10.65
N ILE A 51 5.56 -2.96 10.88
CA ILE A 51 4.50 -3.89 10.55
C ILE A 51 3.65 -3.27 9.45
N TYR A 52 3.55 -3.99 8.34
CA TYR A 52 2.73 -3.68 7.19
C TYR A 52 1.56 -4.66 7.11
N VAL A 53 0.39 -4.22 6.65
CA VAL A 53 -0.80 -5.08 6.52
C VAL A 53 -1.49 -4.85 5.19
N ASP A 54 -1.60 -5.91 4.39
CA ASP A 54 -2.12 -5.88 3.00
C ASP A 54 -3.62 -6.26 2.92
N GLN A 55 -4.47 -5.69 3.79
CA GLN A 55 -5.88 -6.07 3.92
C GLN A 55 -6.15 -7.56 4.28
N LYS A 56 -5.23 -8.51 4.13
CA LYS A 56 -5.44 -9.95 4.36
C LYS A 56 -4.39 -10.59 5.26
N SER A 57 -3.17 -10.10 5.21
CA SER A 57 -1.98 -10.67 5.83
C SER A 57 -1.22 -9.57 6.56
N VAL A 58 -0.47 -9.97 7.57
CA VAL A 58 0.42 -9.09 8.31
C VAL A 58 1.84 -9.44 7.92
N PHE A 59 2.62 -8.42 7.60
CA PHE A 59 4.03 -8.54 7.28
C PHE A 59 4.86 -7.75 8.27
N ARG A 60 5.99 -8.31 8.70
CA ARG A 60 6.93 -7.66 9.59
C ARG A 60 8.27 -7.47 8.87
N GLU A 61 8.83 -6.28 8.99
CA GLU A 61 10.19 -6.02 8.52
C GLU A 61 11.17 -6.93 9.26
N VAL A 62 12.02 -7.61 8.51
CA VAL A 62 13.02 -8.53 9.03
C VAL A 62 14.18 -7.72 9.59
N ALA A 63 14.52 -7.92 10.87
CA ALA A 63 15.59 -7.16 11.51
C ALA A 63 16.98 -7.56 11.01
N ALA A 64 17.15 -8.85 10.69
CA ALA A 64 18.37 -9.40 10.12
C ALA A 64 18.03 -10.53 9.14
N VAL A 65 18.69 -10.57 7.98
CA VAL A 65 18.43 -11.55 6.92
C VAL A 65 18.61 -13.00 7.41
N THR A 66 19.43 -13.22 8.45
CA THR A 66 19.59 -14.51 9.13
C THR A 66 18.35 -15.04 9.85
N GLN A 67 17.30 -14.22 10.01
CA GLN A 67 16.01 -14.67 10.55
C GLN A 67 15.12 -15.33 9.50
N LEU A 68 15.50 -15.26 8.23
CA LEU A 68 14.74 -15.86 7.13
C LEU A 68 14.99 -17.36 7.07
N ARG A 69 13.89 -18.09 6.89
CA ARG A 69 13.89 -19.55 6.78
C ARG A 69 13.23 -19.99 5.51
N ARG A 70 13.58 -21.17 5.03
CA ARG A 70 12.94 -21.77 3.85
C ARG A 70 11.43 -21.87 4.04
N GLY A 71 10.69 -21.62 2.97
CA GLY A 71 9.24 -21.53 2.97
C GLY A 71 8.68 -20.18 3.46
N ASP A 72 9.50 -19.24 3.94
CA ASP A 72 9.02 -17.90 4.27
C ASP A 72 8.51 -17.17 3.01
N HIS A 73 7.28 -16.67 3.07
CA HIS A 73 6.75 -15.72 2.10
C HIS A 73 7.23 -14.32 2.48
N CYS A 74 8.03 -13.74 1.60
CA CYS A 74 8.58 -12.42 1.77
C CYS A 74 8.07 -11.48 0.69
N MET A 75 8.19 -10.19 0.97
CA MET A 75 7.94 -9.15 0.01
C MET A 75 8.97 -8.02 0.17
N ILE A 76 9.22 -7.32 -0.93
CA ILE A 76 10.10 -6.16 -0.98
C ILE A 76 9.45 -5.10 -1.84
N THR A 77 9.76 -3.82 -1.65
CA THR A 77 9.18 -2.76 -2.48
C THR A 77 9.44 -3.02 -3.96
N LEU A 78 8.41 -2.94 -4.80
CA LEU A 78 8.54 -3.19 -6.23
C LEU A 78 9.37 -2.07 -6.88
N ASN A 79 10.60 -2.38 -7.30
CA ASN A 79 11.44 -1.47 -8.07
C ASN A 79 11.42 -1.82 -9.56
N VAL A 80 10.69 -1.05 -10.37
CA VAL A 80 10.68 -1.24 -11.84
C VAL A 80 12.01 -0.86 -12.50
N LEU A 81 12.87 -0.09 -11.81
CA LEU A 81 14.21 0.31 -12.24
C LEU A 81 15.30 -0.52 -11.53
N ARG A 82 14.97 -1.74 -11.09
CA ARG A 82 15.89 -2.60 -10.32
C ARG A 82 17.22 -2.82 -11.06
N CYS A 83 18.30 -2.81 -10.29
CA CYS A 83 19.68 -3.00 -10.75
C CYS A 83 20.25 -1.88 -11.63
N LEU A 84 19.52 -0.78 -11.88
CA LEU A 84 20.06 0.35 -12.64
C LEU A 84 21.16 1.09 -11.85
N SER A 85 20.97 1.21 -10.54
CA SER A 85 21.94 1.84 -9.62
C SER A 85 21.67 1.41 -8.17
N PRO A 86 22.72 1.12 -7.37
CA PRO A 86 22.58 0.83 -5.94
C PRO A 86 21.80 1.87 -5.18
N TRP A 87 22.00 3.14 -5.51
CA TRP A 87 21.32 4.25 -4.85
C TRP A 87 19.84 4.32 -5.19
N VAL A 88 19.46 3.93 -6.41
CA VAL A 88 18.04 3.87 -6.82
C VAL A 88 17.36 2.72 -6.10
N ASP A 89 17.98 1.54 -6.06
CA ASP A 89 17.48 0.37 -5.33
C ASP A 89 17.29 0.70 -3.83
N TYR A 90 18.30 1.31 -3.21
CA TYR A 90 18.23 1.76 -1.82
C TYR A 90 17.13 2.80 -1.60
N LEU A 91 17.02 3.82 -2.45
CA LEU A 91 16.02 4.87 -2.32
C LEU A 91 14.60 4.31 -2.44
N VAL A 92 14.35 3.42 -3.40
CA VAL A 92 13.04 2.78 -3.57
C VAL A 92 12.71 1.90 -2.37
N SER A 93 13.68 1.10 -1.90
CA SER A 93 13.53 0.31 -0.67
C SER A 93 13.24 1.19 0.55
N LEU A 94 13.92 2.32 0.69
CA LEU A 94 13.67 3.30 1.75
C LEU A 94 12.28 3.92 1.63
N MET A 95 11.85 4.30 0.44
CA MET A 95 10.51 4.86 0.23
C MET A 95 9.41 3.86 0.57
N GLY A 96 9.57 2.59 0.19
CA GLY A 96 8.60 1.55 0.57
C GLY A 96 8.65 1.22 2.06
N SER A 97 9.82 1.26 2.70
CA SER A 97 9.89 1.10 4.15
C SER A 97 9.22 2.26 4.90
N LEU A 98 9.18 3.46 4.30
CA LEU A 98 8.40 4.60 4.77
C LEU A 98 6.91 4.52 4.38
N GLU A 99 6.45 3.44 3.76
CA GLU A 99 5.08 3.23 3.27
C GLU A 99 4.61 4.27 2.23
N LEU A 100 5.55 4.84 1.47
CA LEU A 100 5.26 5.74 0.35
C LEU A 100 4.94 4.98 -0.93
N PHE A 101 5.31 3.70 -1.00
CA PHE A 101 4.97 2.79 -2.07
C PHE A 101 4.01 1.71 -1.58
N HIS A 102 3.01 1.43 -2.43
CA HIS A 102 1.92 0.48 -2.18
C HIS A 102 2.00 -0.76 -3.09
N LEU A 103 3.13 -0.96 -3.75
CA LEU A 103 3.38 -2.09 -4.63
C LEU A 103 4.64 -2.80 -4.15
N TYR A 104 4.51 -4.09 -3.94
CA TYR A 104 5.53 -4.98 -3.43
C TYR A 104 5.71 -6.15 -4.38
N HIS A 105 6.95 -6.59 -4.46
CA HIS A 105 7.34 -7.79 -5.16
C HIS A 105 7.38 -8.93 -4.16
N HIS A 106 6.57 -9.97 -4.37
CA HIS A 106 6.48 -11.13 -3.50
C HIS A 106 7.39 -12.26 -3.98
N PHE A 107 8.02 -12.96 -3.03
CA PHE A 107 8.88 -14.10 -3.30
C PHE A 107 8.86 -15.10 -2.14
N VAL A 108 9.34 -16.32 -2.39
CA VAL A 108 9.47 -17.38 -1.36
C VAL A 108 10.93 -17.73 -1.18
N ILE A 109 11.36 -17.83 0.08
CA ILE A 109 12.70 -18.31 0.43
C ILE A 109 12.78 -19.81 0.19
N LEU A 110 13.79 -20.27 -0.56
CA LEU A 110 13.97 -21.70 -0.86
C LEU A 110 14.94 -22.38 0.10
N ASP A 111 15.91 -21.64 0.64
CA ASP A 111 16.98 -22.15 1.49
C ASP A 111 17.01 -21.42 2.84
N ASP A 112 17.36 -22.11 3.93
CA ASP A 112 17.53 -21.47 5.23
C ASP A 112 18.77 -20.55 5.24
N VAL A 113 18.65 -19.36 5.85
CA VAL A 113 19.78 -18.44 6.00
C VAL A 113 20.53 -18.77 7.29
N ALA A 114 21.68 -19.43 7.18
CA ALA A 114 22.50 -19.78 8.33
C ALA A 114 23.38 -18.60 8.78
N PHE A 115 24.03 -17.93 7.83
CA PHE A 115 24.89 -16.77 8.10
C PHE A 115 24.98 -15.84 6.89
N VAL A 116 25.65 -14.70 7.06
CA VAL A 116 25.99 -13.76 5.97
C VAL A 116 27.52 -13.71 5.90
N ASP A 117 28.07 -13.95 4.71
CA ASP A 117 29.52 -14.01 4.52
C ASP A 117 30.20 -12.61 4.53
N GLU A 118 31.53 -12.58 4.40
CA GLU A 118 32.31 -11.34 4.36
C GLU A 118 31.99 -10.42 3.16
N PHE A 119 31.31 -10.94 2.14
CA PHE A 119 30.83 -10.17 0.98
C PHE A 119 29.42 -9.62 1.17
N GLY A 120 28.76 -9.99 2.27
CA GLY A 120 27.37 -9.64 2.53
C GLY A 120 26.36 -10.51 1.80
N VAL A 121 26.79 -11.70 1.35
CA VAL A 121 25.94 -12.67 0.67
C VAL A 121 25.38 -13.65 1.71
N PRO A 122 24.05 -13.84 1.81
CA PRO A 122 23.46 -14.84 2.68
C PRO A 122 23.81 -16.26 2.24
N ARG A 123 24.20 -17.11 3.20
CA ARG A 123 24.67 -18.48 3.00
C ARG A 123 23.85 -19.49 3.79
N THR A 124 23.75 -20.70 3.24
CA THR A 124 23.25 -21.87 3.95
C THR A 124 24.31 -22.43 4.89
N GLU A 125 23.98 -23.42 5.72
CA GLU A 125 24.95 -24.12 6.58
C GLU A 125 26.06 -24.80 5.77
N GLN A 126 25.77 -25.16 4.52
CA GLN A 126 26.70 -25.80 3.58
C GLN A 126 27.55 -24.79 2.79
N ASP A 127 27.49 -23.50 3.13
CA ASP A 127 28.17 -22.39 2.44
C ASP A 127 27.66 -22.12 1.00
N ASP A 128 26.48 -22.66 0.66
CA ASP A 128 25.81 -22.37 -0.60
C ASP A 128 25.08 -21.02 -0.55
N ILE A 129 24.90 -20.41 -1.72
CA ILE A 129 24.18 -19.13 -1.84
C ILE A 129 22.68 -19.38 -1.61
N VAL A 130 22.09 -18.65 -0.65
CA VAL A 130 20.65 -18.72 -0.39
C VAL A 130 19.88 -18.24 -1.60
N SER A 131 18.88 -19.02 -2.00
CA SER A 131 18.06 -18.74 -3.15
C SER A 131 16.60 -18.50 -2.78
N ILE A 132 15.91 -17.82 -3.69
CA ILE A 132 14.48 -17.53 -3.63
C ILE A 132 13.80 -17.94 -4.92
N MET A 133 12.50 -18.21 -4.85
CA MET A 133 11.62 -18.31 -6.01
C MET A 133 10.93 -16.97 -6.21
N GLU A 134 11.00 -16.44 -7.42
CA GLU A 134 10.29 -15.21 -7.77
C GLU A 134 9.91 -15.10 -9.25
N TYR A 135 8.98 -14.17 -9.51
CA TYR A 135 8.68 -13.65 -10.84
C TYR A 135 9.36 -12.30 -11.03
N SER A 136 10.56 -12.27 -11.59
CA SER A 136 11.25 -11.01 -11.85
C SER A 136 11.94 -10.96 -13.20
N ASN A 137 12.23 -9.74 -13.65
CA ASN A 137 13.19 -9.47 -14.70
C ASN A 137 13.90 -8.15 -14.33
N THR A 138 15.17 -8.00 -14.68
CA THR A 138 15.89 -6.71 -14.51
C THR A 138 15.58 -5.79 -15.69
N VAL A 139 15.86 -4.49 -15.58
CA VAL A 139 15.69 -3.58 -16.74
C VAL A 139 16.56 -4.04 -17.90
N GLU A 140 17.83 -4.38 -17.63
CA GLU A 140 18.74 -4.92 -18.64
C GLU A 140 18.24 -6.25 -19.21
N GLY A 141 17.72 -7.13 -18.34
CA GLY A 141 17.12 -8.39 -18.75
C GLY A 141 15.93 -8.19 -19.68
N PHE A 142 15.04 -7.27 -19.35
CA PHE A 142 13.89 -6.92 -20.17
C PHE A 142 14.30 -6.31 -21.52
N ILE A 143 15.26 -5.38 -21.53
CA ILE A 143 15.75 -4.76 -22.77
C ILE A 143 16.37 -5.83 -23.67
N GLU A 144 17.19 -6.71 -23.10
CA GLU A 144 17.82 -7.79 -23.85
C GLU A 144 16.79 -8.79 -24.37
N GLU A 145 15.80 -9.18 -23.57
CA GLU A 145 14.71 -10.06 -23.99
C GLU A 145 13.93 -9.46 -25.15
N VAL A 146 13.51 -8.18 -25.04
CA VAL A 146 12.80 -7.47 -26.12
C VAL A 146 13.67 -7.39 -27.37
N ARG A 147 14.97 -7.10 -27.23
CA ARG A 147 15.92 -7.03 -28.36
C ARG A 147 16.05 -8.37 -29.07
N VAL A 148 16.17 -9.45 -28.30
CA VAL A 148 16.32 -10.82 -28.80
C VAL A 148 15.02 -11.29 -29.48
N GLN A 149 13.85 -11.04 -28.86
CA GLN A 149 12.54 -11.42 -29.39
C GLN A 149 12.10 -10.59 -30.61
N ALA A 150 12.51 -9.32 -30.70
CA ALA A 150 12.16 -8.47 -31.84
C ALA A 150 12.95 -8.81 -33.13
N PHE A 151 13.85 -9.80 -33.12
CA PHE A 151 14.78 -10.10 -34.22
C PHE A 151 15.61 -8.87 -34.67
N GLY A 152 15.76 -7.87 -33.81
CA GLY A 152 16.37 -6.58 -34.17
C GLY A 152 15.53 -5.66 -35.08
N ALA A 153 14.26 -6.00 -35.35
CA ALA A 153 13.37 -5.20 -36.20
C ALA A 153 12.57 -4.17 -35.37
N TRP A 154 12.74 -2.89 -35.65
CA TRP A 154 12.05 -1.80 -34.94
C TRP A 154 10.53 -1.80 -35.12
N CYS A 155 10.03 -2.31 -36.26
CA CYS A 155 8.60 -2.32 -36.57
C CYS A 155 7.78 -3.29 -35.69
N SER A 156 8.41 -4.33 -35.13
CA SER A 156 7.75 -5.28 -34.22
C SER A 156 7.80 -4.83 -32.76
N LEU A 157 8.60 -3.80 -32.44
CA LEU A 157 8.88 -3.34 -31.09
C LEU A 157 7.61 -3.03 -30.27
N PRO A 158 6.58 -2.31 -30.76
CA PRO A 158 5.42 -1.99 -29.93
C PRO A 158 4.64 -3.24 -29.51
N ARG A 159 4.50 -4.21 -30.40
CA ARG A 159 3.81 -5.48 -30.13
C ARG A 159 4.62 -6.33 -29.15
N VAL A 160 5.94 -6.44 -29.39
CA VAL A 160 6.84 -7.20 -28.51
C VAL A 160 6.85 -6.56 -27.12
N VAL A 161 7.04 -5.24 -27.01
CA VAL A 161 6.98 -4.53 -25.73
C VAL A 161 5.65 -4.76 -25.01
N LEU A 162 4.51 -4.71 -25.70
CA LEU A 162 3.21 -4.97 -25.06
C LEU A 162 3.10 -6.42 -24.58
N GLN A 163 3.50 -7.41 -25.39
CA GLN A 163 3.50 -8.82 -25.01
C GLN A 163 4.44 -9.08 -23.83
N THR A 164 5.67 -8.55 -23.89
CA THR A 164 6.64 -8.64 -22.81
C THR A 164 6.21 -7.84 -21.59
N LEU A 165 5.38 -6.79 -21.67
CA LEU A 165 4.87 -6.11 -20.47
C LEU A 165 3.76 -6.93 -19.78
N LEU A 166 2.91 -7.61 -20.56
CA LEU A 166 1.81 -8.42 -20.04
C LEU A 166 2.26 -9.79 -19.52
N HIS A 167 3.34 -10.34 -20.06
CA HIS A 167 3.89 -11.67 -19.74
C HIS A 167 5.34 -11.64 -19.22
N LYS A 168 5.76 -10.50 -18.67
CA LYS A 168 7.14 -10.06 -18.45
C LYS A 168 8.08 -10.97 -17.67
N ALA A 169 7.53 -11.79 -16.79
CA ALA A 169 8.33 -12.45 -15.78
C ALA A 169 8.23 -13.96 -15.92
N HIS A 170 9.40 -14.61 -15.85
CA HIS A 170 9.50 -16.04 -15.66
C HIS A 170 9.59 -16.34 -14.17
N CYS A 171 8.95 -17.42 -13.74
CA CYS A 171 9.22 -17.98 -12.43
C CYS A 171 10.58 -18.67 -12.46
N HIS A 172 11.52 -18.26 -11.62
CA HIS A 172 12.83 -18.89 -11.60
C HIS A 172 13.49 -18.75 -10.22
N LYS A 173 14.57 -19.52 -10.05
CA LYS A 173 15.44 -19.47 -8.88
C LYS A 173 16.40 -18.28 -9.00
N VAL A 174 16.45 -17.43 -7.97
CA VAL A 174 17.31 -16.24 -7.92
C VAL A 174 18.09 -16.23 -6.62
N PRO A 175 19.35 -15.79 -6.62
CA PRO A 175 20.06 -15.55 -5.38
C PRO A 175 19.39 -14.46 -4.55
N LEU A 176 19.14 -14.71 -3.27
CA LEU A 176 18.58 -13.70 -2.36
C LEU A 176 19.41 -12.41 -2.42
N ALA A 177 20.74 -12.54 -2.46
CA ALA A 177 21.68 -11.42 -2.55
C ALA A 177 21.47 -10.48 -3.76
N ASP A 178 20.72 -10.85 -4.80
CA ASP A 178 20.35 -9.90 -5.86
C ASP A 178 19.47 -8.73 -5.34
N TYR A 179 18.93 -8.85 -4.13
CA TYR A 179 18.24 -7.79 -3.39
C TYR A 179 19.10 -7.13 -2.31
N GLY A 180 20.41 -7.38 -2.30
CA GLY A 180 21.36 -6.83 -1.32
C GLY A 180 21.35 -5.30 -1.21
N ASP A 181 20.89 -4.60 -2.26
CA ASP A 181 20.77 -3.14 -2.26
C ASP A 181 19.45 -2.61 -1.70
N MET A 182 18.51 -3.49 -1.40
CA MET A 182 17.17 -3.18 -0.94
C MET A 182 17.02 -3.76 0.48
N PRO A 183 17.52 -3.07 1.51
CA PRO A 183 17.66 -3.66 2.85
C PRO A 183 16.33 -3.98 3.54
N HIS A 184 15.22 -3.41 3.08
CA HIS A 184 13.93 -3.53 3.73
C HIS A 184 13.11 -4.71 3.17
N ILE A 185 13.36 -5.90 3.71
CA ILE A 185 12.56 -7.11 3.43
C ILE A 185 11.47 -7.25 4.49
N PHE A 186 10.25 -7.54 4.04
CA PHE A 186 9.12 -7.83 4.91
C PHE A 186 8.75 -9.30 4.79
N ARG A 187 8.67 -10.00 5.93
CA ARG A 187 8.25 -11.40 6.01
C ARG A 187 6.81 -11.47 6.48
N MET A 188 6.01 -12.32 5.86
CA MET A 188 4.63 -12.58 6.30
C MET A 188 4.62 -13.31 7.65
N GLU A 189 3.77 -12.85 8.58
CA GLU A 189 3.63 -13.47 9.90
C GLU A 189 2.68 -14.66 9.84
N GLU A 190 3.23 -15.86 9.96
CA GLU A 190 2.48 -17.12 9.94
C GLU A 190 3.09 -18.17 10.88
N LYS A 191 2.21 -18.99 11.47
CA LYS A 191 2.63 -20.18 12.24
C LYS A 191 2.86 -21.33 11.26
N LEU A 192 4.05 -21.37 10.65
CA LEU A 192 4.46 -22.45 9.74
C LEU A 192 5.21 -23.54 10.51
N THR A 193 4.74 -24.78 10.40
CA THR A 193 5.51 -25.96 10.85
C THR A 193 6.63 -26.28 9.86
N GLU A 194 7.63 -27.08 10.25
CA GLU A 194 8.67 -27.55 9.32
C GLU A 194 8.07 -28.31 8.14
N VAL A 195 7.02 -29.11 8.37
CA VAL A 195 6.31 -29.84 7.32
C VAL A 195 5.64 -28.90 6.33
N ASP A 196 5.04 -27.81 6.82
CA ASP A 196 4.46 -26.78 5.94
C ASP A 196 5.56 -26.09 5.12
N ARG A 197 6.69 -25.75 5.74
CA ARG A 197 7.83 -25.13 5.05
C ARG A 197 8.36 -26.00 3.93
N GLU A 198 8.55 -27.29 4.20
CA GLU A 198 9.00 -28.26 3.19
C GLU A 198 7.98 -28.42 2.05
N ARG A 199 6.68 -28.43 2.36
CA ARG A 199 5.62 -28.43 1.33
C ARG A 199 5.71 -27.18 0.45
N ILE A 200 5.80 -25.99 1.05
CA ILE A 200 5.88 -24.72 0.32
C ILE A 200 7.10 -24.70 -0.60
N VAL A 201 8.26 -25.14 -0.12
CA VAL A 201 9.49 -25.20 -0.93
C VAL A 201 9.33 -26.20 -2.08
N ARG A 202 8.74 -27.38 -1.84
CA ARG A 202 8.47 -28.37 -2.88
C ARG A 202 7.54 -27.80 -3.96
N ASP A 203 6.46 -27.16 -3.55
CA ASP A 203 5.49 -26.56 -4.47
C ASP A 203 6.10 -25.39 -5.25
N ALA A 204 6.97 -24.60 -4.62
CA ALA A 204 7.74 -23.54 -5.27
C ALA A 204 8.70 -24.09 -6.34
N VAL A 205 9.46 -25.15 -6.03
CA VAL A 205 10.33 -25.84 -6.99
C VAL A 205 9.52 -26.43 -8.14
N ASN A 206 8.40 -27.11 -7.85
CA ASN A 206 7.50 -27.64 -8.87
C ASN A 206 6.98 -26.54 -9.80
N LEU A 207 6.71 -25.34 -9.29
CA LEU A 207 6.24 -24.22 -10.09
C LEU A 207 7.36 -23.58 -10.94
N ILE A 208 8.60 -23.59 -10.47
CA ILE A 208 9.77 -23.21 -11.29
C ILE A 208 9.88 -24.13 -12.51
N ASP A 209 9.67 -25.44 -12.30
CA ASP A 209 9.73 -26.45 -13.36
C ASP A 209 8.50 -26.41 -14.28
N ASN A 210 7.32 -26.08 -13.73
CA ASN A 210 6.04 -26.04 -14.43
C ASN A 210 5.48 -24.61 -14.49
N GLN A 211 6.19 -23.72 -15.18
CA GLN A 211 5.93 -22.29 -15.15
C GLN A 211 4.51 -21.92 -15.60
N ILE A 212 3.82 -21.16 -14.75
CA ILE A 212 2.59 -20.45 -15.13
C ILE A 212 3.01 -19.14 -15.81
N SER A 213 2.37 -18.82 -16.94
CA SER A 213 2.61 -17.54 -17.62
C SER A 213 2.24 -16.37 -16.72
N TYR A 214 3.19 -15.44 -16.52
CA TYR A 214 2.94 -14.26 -15.73
C TYR A 214 1.83 -13.40 -16.32
N ASN A 215 1.04 -12.79 -15.45
CA ASN A 215 0.15 -11.69 -15.77
C ASN A 215 -0.01 -10.76 -14.58
N ILE A 216 0.14 -9.46 -14.80
CA ILE A 216 0.09 -8.46 -13.73
C ILE A 216 -1.23 -8.46 -12.94
N LEU A 217 -2.36 -8.80 -13.57
CA LEU A 217 -3.69 -8.76 -12.96
C LEU A 217 -4.14 -10.08 -12.34
N TRP A 218 -3.80 -11.21 -12.95
CA TRP A 218 -4.35 -12.51 -12.53
C TRP A 218 -3.30 -13.62 -12.39
N ALA A 219 -2.01 -13.36 -12.60
CA ALA A 219 -0.97 -14.37 -12.43
C ALA A 219 0.36 -13.70 -12.10
N ASN A 220 0.35 -12.85 -11.08
CA ASN A 220 1.52 -12.09 -10.65
C ASN A 220 2.28 -12.81 -9.52
N CYS A 221 3.35 -12.18 -9.03
CA CYS A 221 4.16 -12.72 -7.94
C CYS A 221 3.34 -13.02 -6.69
N GLU A 222 2.40 -12.15 -6.29
CA GLU A 222 1.54 -12.36 -5.11
C GLU A 222 0.61 -13.57 -5.28
N HIS A 223 -0.02 -13.72 -6.45
CA HIS A 223 -0.87 -14.88 -6.76
C HIS A 223 -0.10 -16.19 -6.64
N THR A 224 1.11 -16.22 -7.23
CA THR A 224 2.00 -17.37 -7.16
C THR A 224 2.41 -17.68 -5.73
N THR A 225 2.86 -16.68 -4.96
CA THR A 225 3.27 -16.91 -3.58
C THR A 225 2.11 -17.44 -2.74
N ASN A 226 0.88 -16.92 -2.94
CA ASN A 226 -0.31 -17.42 -2.27
C ASN A 226 -0.68 -18.85 -2.68
N LEU A 227 -0.43 -19.23 -3.94
CA LEU A 227 -0.63 -20.58 -4.46
C LEU A 227 0.31 -21.57 -3.77
N VAL A 228 1.62 -21.28 -3.73
CA VAL A 228 2.62 -22.19 -3.13
C VAL A 228 2.53 -22.22 -1.60
N SER A 229 2.08 -21.14 -0.96
CA SER A 229 1.78 -21.11 0.48
C SER A 229 0.55 -21.93 0.87
N GLY A 230 -0.16 -22.55 -0.09
CA GLY A 230 -1.31 -23.42 0.18
C GLY A 230 -2.56 -22.67 0.64
N LYS A 231 -2.64 -21.35 0.42
CA LYS A 231 -3.74 -20.51 0.92
C LYS A 231 -5.08 -20.74 0.21
N GLN A 232 -5.13 -21.60 -0.82
CA GLN A 232 -6.28 -21.89 -1.70
C GLN A 232 -6.92 -20.66 -2.38
N GLN A 233 -6.50 -19.44 -2.04
CA GLN A 233 -7.01 -18.19 -2.57
C GLN A 233 -6.02 -17.62 -3.57
N TYR A 234 -6.34 -17.80 -4.84
CA TYR A 234 -5.62 -17.19 -5.94
C TYR A 234 -6.07 -15.74 -6.13
N THR A 235 -5.74 -14.88 -5.17
CA THR A 235 -6.12 -13.46 -5.15
C THR A 235 -4.95 -12.58 -4.76
N SER A 236 -4.87 -11.38 -5.34
CA SER A 236 -3.87 -10.37 -5.04
C SER A 236 -4.53 -9.11 -4.46
N PRO A 237 -4.47 -8.87 -3.13
CA PRO A 237 -4.75 -7.59 -2.51
C PRO A 237 -4.23 -6.37 -3.29
N GLU A 238 -3.02 -6.45 -3.85
CA GLU A 238 -2.43 -5.36 -4.64
C GLU A 238 -3.22 -5.08 -5.92
N VAL A 239 -3.65 -6.12 -6.63
CA VAL A 239 -4.49 -5.95 -7.83
C VAL A 239 -5.83 -5.32 -7.48
N HIS A 240 -6.45 -5.72 -6.37
CA HIS A 240 -7.67 -5.08 -5.90
C HIS A 240 -7.46 -3.58 -5.61
N PHE A 241 -6.33 -3.23 -4.97
CA PHE A 241 -5.96 -1.84 -4.71
C PHE A 241 -5.71 -1.06 -6.00
N PHE A 242 -5.02 -1.66 -6.97
CA PHE A 242 -4.75 -1.05 -8.27
C PHE A 242 -6.03 -0.79 -9.06
N ILE A 243 -6.91 -1.79 -9.19
CA ILE A 243 -8.20 -1.66 -9.89
C ILE A 243 -9.06 -0.57 -9.23
N TRP A 244 -9.15 -0.59 -7.90
CA TRP A 244 -9.92 0.42 -7.17
C TRP A 244 -9.35 1.83 -7.37
N SER A 245 -8.02 1.97 -7.35
CA SER A 245 -7.35 3.24 -7.64
C SER A 245 -7.66 3.72 -9.05
N LEU A 246 -7.64 2.84 -10.06
CA LEU A 246 -8.00 3.17 -11.44
C LEU A 246 -9.45 3.65 -11.57
N VAL A 247 -10.39 2.96 -10.90
CA VAL A 247 -11.80 3.37 -10.84
C VAL A 247 -11.93 4.75 -10.22
N ARG A 248 -11.27 5.00 -9.08
CA ARG A 248 -11.28 6.31 -8.41
C ARG A 248 -10.71 7.40 -9.30
N TYR A 249 -9.59 7.17 -9.99
CA TYR A 249 -9.03 8.15 -10.92
C TYR A 249 -9.99 8.46 -12.06
N THR A 250 -10.63 7.43 -12.62
CA THR A 250 -11.63 7.61 -13.69
C THR A 250 -12.83 8.43 -13.21
N LEU A 251 -13.37 8.13 -12.02
CA LEU A 251 -14.43 8.92 -11.40
C LEU A 251 -13.97 10.36 -11.12
N THR A 252 -12.73 10.54 -10.65
CA THR A 252 -12.19 11.88 -10.38
C THR A 252 -12.10 12.72 -11.66
N LEU A 253 -11.67 12.11 -12.78
CA LEU A 253 -11.66 12.77 -14.09
C LEU A 253 -13.08 13.14 -14.55
N LEU A 254 -14.07 12.27 -14.32
CA LEU A 254 -15.47 12.58 -14.60
C LEU A 254 -15.98 13.74 -13.73
N GLY A 255 -15.60 13.77 -12.45
CA GLY A 255 -15.88 14.89 -11.55
C GLY A 255 -15.22 16.19 -12.00
N LEU A 256 -14.00 16.15 -12.52
CA LEU A 256 -13.37 17.34 -13.10
C LEU A 256 -14.16 17.88 -14.31
N ALA A 257 -14.75 17.00 -15.13
CA ALA A 257 -15.62 17.42 -16.22
C ALA A 257 -16.90 18.10 -15.71
N THR A 258 -17.51 17.62 -14.63
CA THR A 258 -18.70 18.28 -14.04
C THR A 258 -18.33 19.61 -13.37
N LEU A 259 -17.16 19.69 -12.72
CA LEU A 259 -16.62 20.92 -12.15
C LEU A 259 -16.34 21.98 -13.22
N HIS A 260 -15.87 21.55 -14.40
CA HIS A 260 -15.71 22.45 -15.54
C HIS A 260 -17.05 23.07 -15.98
N VAL A 261 -18.15 22.30 -15.98
CA VAL A 261 -19.50 22.81 -16.25
C VAL A 261 -19.93 23.84 -15.20
N VAL A 262 -19.67 23.58 -13.92
CA VAL A 262 -19.92 24.55 -12.83
C VAL A 262 -19.15 25.84 -13.11
N THR A 263 -17.88 25.73 -13.47
CA THR A 263 -17.01 26.88 -13.75
C THR A 263 -17.54 27.69 -14.94
N LEU A 264 -17.73 27.07 -16.12
CA LEU A 264 -18.18 27.78 -17.32
C LEU A 264 -19.54 28.48 -17.15
N LYS A 265 -20.49 27.84 -16.46
CA LYS A 265 -21.84 28.40 -16.28
C LYS A 265 -21.92 29.47 -15.18
N CYS A 266 -20.96 29.49 -14.25
CA CYS A 266 -20.92 30.44 -13.14
C CYS A 266 -20.02 31.67 -13.43
N TYR A 267 -19.13 31.59 -14.41
CA TYR A 267 -18.25 32.70 -14.82
C TYR A 267 -18.81 33.58 -15.95
N SER A 268 -19.90 33.16 -16.59
CA SER A 268 -20.71 34.08 -17.40
C SER A 268 -21.34 35.11 -16.45
N ARG A 269 -21.14 36.41 -16.72
CA ARG A 269 -21.52 37.59 -15.91
C ARG A 269 -22.95 37.64 -15.35
N TYR A 270 -23.80 36.66 -15.65
CA TYR A 270 -25.14 36.49 -15.11
C TYR A 270 -25.26 35.04 -14.59
N CYS A 271 -24.94 34.83 -13.30
CA CYS A 271 -25.20 33.58 -12.58
C CYS A 271 -26.71 33.35 -12.46
N LEU A 272 -27.37 32.91 -13.54
CA LEU A 272 -28.82 32.76 -13.52
C LEU A 272 -29.26 31.52 -12.73
N HIS A 273 -28.45 30.46 -12.63
CA HIS A 273 -28.67 29.36 -11.68
C HIS A 273 -27.36 28.61 -11.41
N PHE A 274 -26.94 28.51 -10.15
CA PHE A 274 -25.85 27.63 -9.76
C PHE A 274 -26.29 26.18 -10.06
N PRO A 275 -25.60 25.42 -10.94
CA PRO A 275 -26.06 24.10 -11.33
C PRO A 275 -25.82 23.11 -10.19
N LEU A 276 -26.75 23.06 -9.23
CA LEU A 276 -26.68 22.21 -8.04
C LEU A 276 -26.39 20.75 -8.41
N TRP A 277 -27.00 20.25 -9.49
CA TRP A 277 -26.79 18.90 -10.00
C TRP A 277 -25.32 18.64 -10.39
N ALA A 278 -24.61 19.64 -10.94
CA ALA A 278 -23.23 19.47 -11.38
C ALA A 278 -22.27 19.47 -10.18
N LEU A 279 -22.59 20.25 -9.14
CA LEU A 279 -21.86 20.23 -7.87
C LEU A 279 -22.07 18.91 -7.13
N VAL A 280 -23.31 18.42 -7.06
CA VAL A 280 -23.62 17.10 -6.50
C VAL A 280 -22.86 16.02 -7.26
N ALA A 281 -22.90 16.03 -8.60
CA ALA A 281 -22.17 15.09 -9.44
C ALA A 281 -20.65 15.15 -9.20
N TYR A 282 -20.08 16.35 -9.05
CA TYR A 282 -18.67 16.53 -8.69
C TYR A 282 -18.32 15.82 -7.37
N TYR A 283 -19.07 16.09 -6.29
CA TYR A 283 -18.78 15.47 -4.99
C TYR A 283 -19.02 13.96 -4.99
N SER A 284 -20.05 13.48 -5.68
CA SER A 284 -20.32 12.05 -5.85
C SER A 284 -19.21 11.32 -6.61
N CYS A 285 -18.51 12.01 -7.53
CA CYS A 285 -17.44 11.42 -8.33
C CYS A 285 -16.04 11.62 -7.73
N THR A 286 -15.86 12.54 -6.76
CA THR A 286 -14.54 12.88 -6.21
C THR A 286 -14.44 12.57 -4.71
N ALA A 287 -15.18 13.30 -3.88
CA ALA A 287 -15.11 13.22 -2.43
C ALA A 287 -15.67 11.90 -1.88
N LEU A 288 -16.83 11.45 -2.40
CA LEU A 288 -17.50 10.25 -1.90
C LEU A 288 -16.67 8.96 -2.12
N PRO A 289 -16.07 8.72 -3.31
CA PRO A 289 -15.20 7.56 -3.51
C PRO A 289 -13.96 7.57 -2.61
N VAL A 290 -13.38 8.74 -2.34
CA VAL A 290 -12.25 8.88 -1.42
C VAL A 290 -12.67 8.55 0.02
N LEU A 291 -13.79 9.09 0.48
CA LEU A 291 -14.31 8.79 1.82
C LEU A 291 -14.66 7.31 1.97
N ALA A 292 -15.34 6.73 0.99
CA ALA A 292 -15.67 5.31 0.98
C ALA A 292 -14.41 4.43 1.00
N GLN A 293 -13.39 4.78 0.21
CA GLN A 293 -12.10 4.09 0.22
C GLN A 293 -11.47 4.10 1.61
N ILE A 294 -11.40 5.26 2.26
CA ILE A 294 -10.82 5.41 3.61
C ILE A 294 -11.56 4.53 4.62
N LEU A 295 -12.90 4.58 4.63
CA LEU A 295 -13.71 3.79 5.57
C LEU A 295 -13.57 2.28 5.33
N VAL A 296 -13.63 1.85 4.07
CA VAL A 296 -13.49 0.43 3.70
C VAL A 296 -12.09 -0.09 4.01
N GLN A 297 -11.04 0.68 3.72
CA GLN A 297 -9.66 0.30 4.04
C GLN A 297 -9.47 0.16 5.55
N PHE A 298 -9.94 1.14 6.33
CA PHE A 298 -9.86 1.07 7.79
C PHE A 298 -10.62 -0.14 8.35
N ALA A 299 -11.85 -0.39 7.87
CA ALA A 299 -12.65 -1.53 8.33
C ALA A 299 -11.99 -2.88 8.00
N ARG A 300 -11.45 -3.04 6.78
CA ARG A 300 -10.71 -4.25 6.36
C ARG A 300 -9.46 -4.45 7.19
N MET A 301 -8.70 -3.38 7.39
CA MET A 301 -7.50 -3.39 8.21
C MET A 301 -7.81 -3.80 9.65
N ALA A 302 -8.83 -3.19 10.26
CA ALA A 302 -9.25 -3.52 11.62
C ALA A 302 -9.69 -4.99 11.74
N HIS A 303 -10.43 -5.50 10.77
CA HIS A 303 -10.80 -6.91 10.70
C HIS A 303 -9.58 -7.83 10.62
N THR A 304 -8.62 -7.51 9.76
CA THR A 304 -7.41 -8.32 9.54
C THR A 304 -6.47 -8.30 10.74
N VAL A 305 -6.31 -7.15 11.39
CA VAL A 305 -5.56 -7.05 12.66
C VAL A 305 -6.24 -7.88 13.75
N ALA A 306 -7.57 -7.76 13.90
CA ALA A 306 -8.31 -8.56 14.88
C ALA A 306 -8.23 -10.07 14.60
N ALA A 307 -8.32 -10.47 13.33
CA ALA A 307 -8.17 -11.86 12.92
C ALA A 307 -6.76 -12.40 13.18
N SER A 308 -5.73 -11.59 12.93
CA SER A 308 -4.33 -11.96 13.15
C SER A 308 -4.00 -12.08 14.64
N TRP A 309 -4.56 -11.19 15.47
CA TRP A 309 -4.45 -11.28 16.93
C TRP A 309 -5.10 -12.55 17.49
N ARG A 310 -6.31 -12.90 17.03
CA ARG A 310 -6.99 -14.15 17.44
C ARG A 310 -6.20 -15.40 17.06
N LYS A 311 -5.40 -15.35 16.00
CA LYS A 311 -4.48 -16.41 15.58
C LYS A 311 -3.13 -16.37 16.32
N SER A 312 -2.95 -15.44 17.24
CA SER A 312 -1.70 -15.23 17.98
C SER A 312 -0.50 -14.96 17.06
N LEU A 313 -0.73 -14.31 15.91
CA LEU A 313 0.34 -13.91 14.97
C LEU A 313 0.98 -12.58 15.34
N ILE A 314 0.24 -11.74 16.07
CA ILE A 314 0.68 -10.43 16.54
C ILE A 314 0.34 -10.26 18.01
N SER A 315 1.13 -9.44 18.71
CA SER A 315 0.89 -9.11 20.11
C SER A 315 -0.28 -8.12 20.27
N ARG A 316 -0.77 -7.97 21.49
CA ARG A 316 -1.77 -6.94 21.79
C ARG A 316 -1.27 -5.51 21.54
N ASN A 317 0.02 -5.27 21.76
CA ASN A 317 0.64 -3.97 21.47
C ASN A 317 0.62 -3.66 19.98
N ASP A 318 0.96 -4.66 19.15
CA ASP A 318 0.91 -4.54 17.70
C ASP A 318 -0.51 -4.17 17.23
N VAL A 319 -1.55 -4.78 17.82
CA VAL A 319 -2.95 -4.47 17.53
C VAL A 319 -3.25 -2.99 17.79
N TYR A 320 -2.94 -2.50 18.98
CA TYR A 320 -3.21 -1.10 19.31
C TYR A 320 -2.41 -0.15 18.44
N HIS A 321 -1.13 -0.44 18.22
CA HIS A 321 -0.26 0.37 17.37
C HIS A 321 -0.83 0.48 15.95
N LEU A 322 -1.17 -0.65 15.33
CA LEU A 322 -1.71 -0.70 13.97
C LEU A 322 -3.07 -0.02 13.86
N LEU A 323 -4.00 -0.29 14.79
CA LEU A 323 -5.32 0.32 14.77
C LEU A 323 -5.27 1.83 14.98
N VAL A 324 -4.46 2.31 15.92
CA VAL A 324 -4.31 3.74 16.18
C VAL A 324 -3.63 4.43 15.01
N LYS A 325 -2.55 3.86 14.48
CA LYS A 325 -1.85 4.38 13.30
C LYS A 325 -2.80 4.52 12.11
N GLU A 326 -3.57 3.48 11.80
CA GLU A 326 -4.46 3.47 10.63
C GLU A 326 -5.73 4.30 10.86
N LEU A 327 -6.22 4.42 12.09
CA LEU A 327 -7.26 5.39 12.43
C LEU A 327 -6.77 6.83 12.23
N CYS A 328 -5.57 7.15 12.71
CA CYS A 328 -4.95 8.45 12.50
C CYS A 328 -4.72 8.72 11.01
N ARG A 329 -4.27 7.72 10.24
CA ARG A 329 -4.15 7.81 8.78
C ARG A 329 -5.49 8.13 8.13
N ALA A 330 -6.55 7.41 8.50
CA ALA A 330 -7.89 7.60 7.98
C ALA A 330 -8.44 9.01 8.29
N ILE A 331 -8.26 9.49 9.52
CA ILE A 331 -8.67 10.84 9.93
C ILE A 331 -7.88 11.90 9.16
N PHE A 332 -6.56 11.77 9.10
CA PHE A 332 -5.69 12.73 8.43
C PHE A 332 -5.96 12.78 6.93
N ASN A 333 -6.00 11.62 6.28
CA ASN A 333 -6.30 11.52 4.85
C ASN A 333 -7.72 11.97 4.53
N GLY A 334 -8.69 11.66 5.40
CA GLY A 334 -10.06 12.14 5.28
C GLY A 334 -10.09 13.67 5.34
N ALA A 335 -9.52 14.25 6.39
CA ALA A 335 -9.54 15.70 6.59
C ALA A 335 -8.83 16.46 5.45
N LEU A 336 -7.63 16.04 5.06
CA LEU A 336 -6.87 16.75 4.03
C LEU A 336 -7.39 16.49 2.62
N ALA A 337 -7.56 15.23 2.22
CA ALA A 337 -7.96 14.91 0.85
C ALA A 337 -9.43 15.29 0.61
N VAL A 338 -10.35 14.90 1.49
CA VAL A 338 -11.77 15.26 1.32
C VAL A 338 -11.96 16.76 1.53
N GLY A 339 -11.30 17.37 2.51
CA GLY A 339 -11.35 18.83 2.72
C GLY A 339 -10.88 19.61 1.49
N PHE A 340 -9.77 19.19 0.87
CA PHE A 340 -9.29 19.79 -0.38
C PHE A 340 -10.29 19.63 -1.53
N LEU A 341 -10.85 18.43 -1.71
CA LEU A 341 -11.84 18.16 -2.76
C LEU A 341 -13.13 18.97 -2.56
N VAL A 342 -13.58 19.15 -1.32
CA VAL A 342 -14.74 19.97 -0.97
C VAL A 342 -14.48 21.45 -1.26
N TRP A 343 -13.27 21.94 -0.99
CA TRP A 343 -12.93 23.35 -1.17
C TRP A 343 -12.53 23.72 -2.61
N ALA A 344 -12.21 22.75 -3.45
CA ALA A 344 -11.70 23.00 -4.80
C ALA A 344 -12.61 23.88 -5.70
N PRO A 345 -13.97 23.76 -5.69
CA PRO A 345 -14.83 24.66 -6.45
C PRO A 345 -14.67 26.13 -6.04
N ASP A 346 -14.55 26.41 -4.74
CA ASP A 346 -14.33 27.77 -4.23
C ASP A 346 -12.91 28.26 -4.55
N MET A 347 -11.90 27.39 -4.52
CA MET A 347 -10.55 27.74 -4.95
C MET A 347 -10.51 28.19 -6.42
N ILE A 348 -11.21 27.48 -7.30
CA ILE A 348 -11.33 27.88 -8.71
C ILE A 348 -12.02 29.24 -8.80
N LYS A 349 -13.10 29.44 -8.04
CA LYS A 349 -13.87 30.68 -7.97
C LYS A 349 -12.99 31.88 -7.56
N ILE A 350 -12.26 31.73 -6.46
CA ILE A 350 -11.38 32.76 -5.89
C ILE A 350 -10.20 33.05 -6.83
N ALA A 351 -9.68 32.02 -7.49
CA ALA A 351 -8.58 32.16 -8.44
C ALA A 351 -8.99 32.84 -9.75
N ASP A 352 -10.26 33.18 -9.95
CA ASP A 352 -10.79 33.82 -11.16
C ASP A 352 -10.37 33.07 -12.44
N GLY A 353 -10.35 31.73 -12.37
CA GLY A 353 -9.93 30.88 -13.48
C GLY A 353 -8.45 30.99 -13.89
N ARG A 354 -7.56 31.60 -13.09
CA ARG A 354 -6.13 31.76 -13.43
C ARG A 354 -5.30 30.48 -13.33
N TYR A 355 -5.73 29.49 -12.53
CA TYR A 355 -4.96 28.27 -12.27
C TYR A 355 -5.74 26.94 -12.41
N PRO A 356 -6.62 26.75 -13.40
CA PRO A 356 -7.52 25.59 -13.48
C PRO A 356 -6.74 24.29 -13.63
N VAL A 357 -5.69 24.26 -14.45
CA VAL A 357 -4.88 23.05 -14.69
C VAL A 357 -4.17 22.60 -13.40
N ARG A 358 -3.60 23.55 -12.64
CA ARG A 358 -2.89 23.22 -11.38
C ARG A 358 -3.85 22.67 -10.33
N ILE A 359 -5.04 23.27 -10.20
CA ILE A 359 -6.08 22.79 -9.27
C ILE A 359 -6.58 21.41 -9.71
N SER A 360 -6.82 21.18 -11.00
CA SER A 360 -7.22 19.86 -11.52
C SER A 360 -6.18 18.78 -11.23
N ILE A 361 -4.89 19.06 -11.44
CA ILE A 361 -3.81 18.14 -11.07
C ILE A 361 -3.84 17.87 -9.57
N ALA A 362 -3.96 18.91 -8.75
CA ALA A 362 -4.04 18.75 -7.30
C ALA A 362 -5.27 17.92 -6.87
N ILE A 363 -6.43 18.06 -7.52
CA ILE A 363 -7.63 17.24 -7.28
C ILE A 363 -7.34 15.76 -7.54
N VAL A 364 -6.70 15.44 -8.69
CA VAL A 364 -6.37 14.05 -9.05
C VAL A 364 -5.42 13.42 -8.04
N PHE A 365 -4.44 14.17 -7.56
CA PHE A 365 -3.40 13.67 -6.65
C PHE A 365 -3.67 13.93 -5.16
N ALA A 366 -4.79 14.54 -4.79
CA ALA A 366 -5.08 14.96 -3.41
C ALA A 366 -4.94 13.81 -2.39
N TYR A 367 -5.51 12.65 -2.70
CA TYR A 367 -5.41 11.47 -1.84
C TYR A 367 -3.97 10.96 -1.71
N LEU A 368 -3.24 10.81 -2.83
CA LEU A 368 -1.86 10.30 -2.82
C LEU A 368 -0.92 11.24 -2.06
N ALA A 369 -1.07 12.55 -2.28
CA ALA A 369 -0.27 13.57 -1.60
C ALA A 369 -0.55 13.59 -0.10
N SER A 370 -1.82 13.49 0.31
CA SER A 370 -2.20 13.39 1.71
C SER A 370 -1.62 12.13 2.37
N ASP A 371 -1.72 11.00 1.68
CA ASP A 371 -1.24 9.71 2.17
C ASP A 371 0.28 9.71 2.37
N ALA A 372 1.02 10.23 1.37
CA ALA A 372 2.45 10.42 1.46
C ALA A 372 2.84 11.39 2.59
N ALA A 373 2.10 12.48 2.76
CA ALA A 373 2.32 13.44 3.84
C ALA A 373 2.11 12.81 5.22
N PHE A 374 1.06 12.00 5.39
CA PHE A 374 0.84 11.23 6.62
C PHE A 374 1.99 10.27 6.89
N ALA A 375 2.38 9.46 5.90
CA ALA A 375 3.43 8.47 6.03
C ALA A 375 4.77 9.12 6.43
N LEU A 376 5.15 10.23 5.79
CA LEU A 376 6.32 11.01 6.17
C LEU A 376 6.21 11.57 7.59
N LEU A 377 5.08 12.18 7.94
CA LEU A 377 4.87 12.76 9.27
C LEU A 377 4.92 11.69 10.36
N ALA A 378 4.24 10.56 10.16
CA ALA A 378 4.25 9.43 11.09
C ALA A 378 5.68 8.95 11.32
N GLN A 379 6.49 8.80 10.27
CA GLN A 379 7.88 8.37 10.38
C GLN A 379 8.77 9.38 11.11
N VAL A 380 8.59 10.69 10.86
CA VAL A 380 9.30 11.75 11.59
C VAL A 380 8.92 11.71 13.07
N VAL A 381 7.63 11.64 13.38
CA VAL A 381 7.12 11.59 14.76
C VAL A 381 7.64 10.33 15.48
N THR A 382 7.56 9.15 14.86
CA THR A 382 8.08 7.91 15.44
C THR A 382 9.58 8.01 15.72
N ARG A 383 10.37 8.58 14.80
CA ARG A 383 11.82 8.78 15.02
C ARG A 383 12.11 9.75 16.16
N ILE A 384 11.38 10.85 16.25
CA ILE A 384 11.50 11.81 17.35
C ILE A 384 11.15 11.14 18.68
N LEU A 385 10.05 10.38 18.73
CA LEU A 385 9.62 9.67 19.93
C LEU A 385 10.66 8.62 20.36
N VAL A 386 11.17 7.79 19.45
CA VAL A 386 12.21 6.81 19.75
C VAL A 386 13.48 7.49 20.26
N LYS A 387 13.90 8.58 19.62
CA LYS A 387 15.10 9.34 20.03
C LYS A 387 14.95 10.01 21.39
N THR A 388 13.77 10.55 21.70
CA THR A 388 13.55 11.38 22.90
C THR A 388 13.04 10.58 24.10
N LYS A 389 12.31 9.49 23.88
CA LYS A 389 11.64 8.69 24.91
C LYS A 389 12.14 7.25 24.99
N GLY A 390 13.10 6.87 24.13
CA GLY A 390 13.58 5.50 24.00
C GLY A 390 12.56 4.54 23.40
N HIS A 391 12.89 3.26 23.37
CA HIS A 391 12.03 2.21 22.80
C HIS A 391 10.78 1.90 23.65
N PHE A 392 10.74 2.38 24.89
CA PHE A 392 9.74 2.01 25.89
C PHE A 392 8.30 2.41 25.52
N TRP A 393 8.13 3.46 24.69
CA TRP A 393 6.81 3.95 24.28
C TRP A 393 6.15 3.17 23.15
N LEU A 394 6.92 2.41 22.36
CA LEU A 394 6.37 1.58 21.29
C LEU A 394 6.07 0.14 21.77
N ILE A 395 6.57 -0.22 22.95
CA ILE A 395 6.48 -1.56 23.58
C ILE A 395 5.92 -1.40 25.01
N GLY A 396 5.05 -0.42 25.21
CA GLY A 396 4.49 -0.07 26.52
C GLY A 396 3.18 -0.82 26.82
N GLY A 397 3.22 -2.15 26.80
CA GLY A 397 2.09 -3.01 27.17
C GLY A 397 2.53 -4.48 27.19
N SER A 398 1.72 -5.38 27.71
CA SER A 398 2.12 -6.79 27.83
C SER A 398 2.38 -7.41 26.45
N ASP A 399 3.55 -8.03 26.25
CA ASP A 399 3.95 -8.72 25.00
C ASP A 399 3.10 -9.98 24.69
N HIS A 400 2.05 -10.21 25.46
CA HIS A 400 1.23 -11.40 25.36
C HIS A 400 0.48 -11.48 24.03
N THR A 401 0.64 -12.62 23.38
CA THR A 401 -0.25 -13.10 22.34
C THR A 401 -1.63 -13.44 22.92
N TRP A 402 -2.65 -13.62 22.07
CA TRP A 402 -3.99 -14.01 22.54
C TRP A 402 -3.96 -15.31 23.35
N GLU A 403 -3.24 -16.33 22.88
CA GLU A 403 -3.06 -17.61 23.59
C GLU A 403 -2.42 -17.41 24.97
N GLU A 404 -1.38 -16.58 25.08
CA GLU A 404 -0.76 -16.25 26.36
C GLU A 404 -1.70 -15.51 27.29
N GLU A 405 -2.48 -14.55 26.78
CA GLU A 405 -3.46 -13.82 27.58
C GLU A 405 -4.56 -14.75 28.10
N GLN A 406 -5.03 -15.70 27.28
CA GLN A 406 -5.98 -16.73 27.71
C GLN A 406 -5.37 -17.68 28.74
N LEU A 407 -4.12 -18.10 28.55
CA LEU A 407 -3.41 -18.95 29.51
C LEU A 407 -3.21 -18.23 30.85
N LEU A 408 -2.86 -16.95 30.83
CA LEU A 408 -2.72 -16.13 32.04
C LEU A 408 -4.05 -15.91 32.73
N LYS A 409 -5.13 -15.65 31.98
CA LYS A 409 -6.49 -15.56 32.53
C LYS A 409 -6.95 -16.88 33.16
N ALA A 410 -6.66 -18.00 32.50
CA ALA A 410 -6.98 -19.32 33.02
C ALA A 410 -6.19 -19.61 34.32
N LYS A 411 -4.88 -19.37 34.35
CA LYS A 411 -4.04 -19.51 35.55
C LYS A 411 -4.53 -18.63 36.69
N ALA A 412 -4.83 -17.36 36.42
CA ALA A 412 -5.37 -16.44 37.42
C ALA A 412 -6.73 -16.91 37.96
N HIS A 413 -7.60 -17.43 37.10
CA HIS A 413 -8.89 -18.00 37.51
C HIS A 413 -8.72 -19.25 38.38
N THR A 414 -7.78 -20.14 38.05
CA THR A 414 -7.44 -21.31 38.87
C THR A 414 -6.90 -20.88 40.23
N GLU A 415 -5.98 -19.92 40.28
CA GLU A 415 -5.43 -19.41 41.55
C GLU A 415 -6.50 -18.74 42.43
N LEU A 416 -7.39 -17.95 41.83
CA LEU A 416 -8.55 -17.36 42.53
C LEU A 416 -9.49 -18.44 43.05
N THR A 417 -9.78 -19.47 42.26
CA THR A 417 -10.64 -20.59 42.66
C THR A 417 -10.01 -21.40 43.79
N VAL A 418 -8.70 -21.65 43.76
CA VAL A 418 -7.98 -22.34 44.85
C VAL A 418 -7.96 -21.49 46.12
N ARG A 419 -7.71 -20.18 46.02
CA ARG A 419 -7.71 -19.28 47.18
C ARG A 419 -9.11 -19.07 47.79
N CYS A 420 -10.16 -19.05 46.98
CA CYS A 420 -11.54 -18.92 47.46
C CYS A 420 -12.14 -20.26 47.91
N GLY A 421 -11.80 -21.36 47.25
CA GLY A 421 -12.24 -22.72 47.61
C GLY A 421 -11.59 -23.28 48.87
N ALA A 422 -10.39 -22.80 49.22
CA ALA A 422 -9.72 -23.18 50.47
C ALA A 422 -10.31 -22.52 51.74
N ARG A 423 -11.40 -21.74 51.64
CA ARG A 423 -12.03 -21.06 52.79
C ARG A 423 -13.49 -21.39 53.08
N ALA A 424 -14.13 -22.35 52.41
CA ALA A 424 -15.39 -22.90 52.91
C ALA A 424 -15.74 -24.26 52.29
N PRO A 425 -15.84 -25.29 53.14
CA PRO A 425 -17.12 -26.00 53.18
C PRO A 425 -17.54 -26.30 54.63
N PHE A 426 -17.61 -25.32 55.54
CA PHE A 426 -18.06 -25.61 56.91
C PHE A 426 -18.72 -24.43 57.64
N CYS A 427 -19.56 -23.62 56.98
CA CYS A 427 -20.37 -22.60 57.67
C CYS A 427 -21.74 -22.40 57.00
N PHE A 428 -22.43 -23.47 56.60
CA PHE A 428 -23.82 -23.41 56.13
C PHE A 428 -24.75 -24.26 57.00
N PHE A 429 -24.53 -24.26 58.31
CA PHE A 429 -25.52 -24.70 59.31
C PHE A 429 -25.23 -23.96 60.61
N GLY A 430 -26.03 -22.93 60.91
CA GLY A 430 -26.00 -22.29 62.23
C GLY A 430 -26.32 -20.80 62.20
N CYS A 431 -27.44 -20.45 62.85
CA CYS A 431 -27.91 -19.10 63.24
C CYS A 431 -28.56 -18.28 62.11
N LEU A 432 -29.89 -18.12 61.96
CA LEU A 432 -31.04 -18.31 62.86
C LEU A 432 -30.81 -17.82 64.29
N SER A 433 -30.80 -16.50 64.49
CA SER A 433 -31.77 -15.82 65.37
C SER A 433 -31.32 -14.44 65.82
N ALA A 434 -32.34 -13.58 65.93
CA ALA A 434 -32.49 -12.50 66.91
C ALA A 434 -31.84 -11.12 66.66
N ALA A 435 -32.75 -10.22 66.26
CA ALA A 435 -33.16 -9.04 67.03
C ALA A 435 -32.41 -7.71 66.83
N ALA A 436 -33.27 -6.69 66.76
CA ALA A 436 -33.06 -5.31 66.33
C ALA A 436 -32.81 -4.36 67.55
N PRO A 437 -32.79 -3.02 67.41
CA PRO A 437 -31.73 -2.13 67.92
C PRO A 437 -32.16 -1.34 69.19
N PRO A 438 -31.35 -0.37 69.70
CA PRO A 438 -31.49 1.01 69.23
C PRO A 438 -30.23 1.91 69.22
N ALA A 439 -30.45 3.03 68.51
CA ALA A 439 -29.77 4.32 68.38
C ALA A 439 -28.76 4.81 69.43
N GLY A 440 -27.75 5.57 68.95
CA GLY A 440 -27.17 6.65 69.75
C GLY A 440 -25.74 7.10 69.41
N GLY A 441 -25.58 7.92 68.37
CA GLY A 441 -24.64 9.07 68.39
C GLY A 441 -23.12 8.82 68.26
N PRO A 442 -22.35 9.86 67.89
CA PRO A 442 -21.32 9.72 66.87
C PRO A 442 -19.89 9.95 67.41
N GLN A 443 -18.93 9.12 67.00
CA GLN A 443 -17.53 9.54 67.02
C GLN A 443 -16.66 8.77 66.01
N ARG A 444 -16.23 9.54 65.01
CA ARG A 444 -14.95 9.50 64.29
C ARG A 444 -14.26 8.14 64.20
N GLN A 445 -14.38 7.51 63.04
CA GLN A 445 -13.35 6.63 62.49
C GLN A 445 -12.78 7.20 61.20
N SER A 446 -11.47 7.01 61.12
CA SER A 446 -10.51 7.24 60.04
C SER A 446 -10.94 6.66 58.69
N GLY A 447 -10.60 7.36 57.62
CA GLY A 447 -10.63 6.83 56.25
C GLY A 447 -9.37 7.22 55.49
N MET A 448 -8.39 6.32 55.43
CA MET A 448 -7.40 6.29 54.37
C MET A 448 -8.14 6.26 53.03
N SER A 449 -7.91 7.27 52.18
CA SER A 449 -8.43 7.29 50.82
C SER A 449 -7.27 7.42 49.85
N ALA A 450 -7.12 6.38 49.04
CA ALA A 450 -6.32 6.36 47.84
C ALA A 450 -6.83 7.42 46.85
N ARG A 451 -6.02 8.45 46.59
CA ARG A 451 -6.11 9.28 45.39
C ARG A 451 -4.71 9.69 44.96
N ALA A 452 -4.15 8.92 44.06
CA ALA A 452 -3.03 9.34 43.22
C ALA A 452 -3.47 9.22 41.75
N CYS A 453 -3.05 10.22 40.97
CA CYS A 453 -3.13 10.34 39.51
C CYS A 453 -4.44 10.83 38.89
N LEU A 454 -4.66 12.13 39.03
CA LEU A 454 -5.21 12.99 37.98
C LEU A 454 -4.10 13.96 37.55
N SER A 455 -3.55 13.77 36.35
CA SER A 455 -2.86 14.76 35.49
C SER A 455 -2.29 13.96 34.31
N SER A 456 -2.49 14.23 33.03
CA SER A 456 -2.88 15.41 32.27
C SER A 456 -3.21 14.96 30.83
N THR A 457 -3.77 15.86 30.01
CA THR A 457 -3.89 15.80 28.51
C THR A 457 -5.17 15.10 28.01
N LEU A 458 -6.13 15.69 27.27
CA LEU A 458 -6.26 16.95 26.54
C LEU A 458 -7.76 17.27 26.36
N LEU A 459 -8.18 18.46 26.77
CA LEU A 459 -9.39 19.16 26.33
C LEU A 459 -8.95 20.12 25.21
N PHE A 460 -9.61 20.10 24.05
CA PHE A 460 -9.98 21.29 23.24
C PHE A 460 -10.56 20.83 21.89
N PHE A 461 -11.89 20.76 21.79
CA PHE A 461 -12.63 21.17 20.59
C PHE A 461 -13.94 21.80 21.07
N ALA A 462 -13.90 23.13 21.19
CA ALA A 462 -15.10 23.93 21.33
C ALA A 462 -15.75 24.06 19.95
N THR A 463 -17.03 23.71 19.88
CA THR A 463 -17.93 24.00 18.76
C THR A 463 -18.19 25.51 18.69
N PRO A 464 -18.29 26.13 17.50
CA PRO A 464 -18.90 27.45 17.42
C PRO A 464 -20.42 27.29 17.33
N ARG A 465 -21.09 27.71 18.40
CA ARG A 465 -22.52 28.04 18.41
C ARG A 465 -22.79 29.24 17.48
N ALA A 466 -23.97 29.18 16.86
CA ALA A 466 -24.58 30.20 16.04
C ALA A 466 -24.48 31.62 16.66
N ALA A 467 -24.07 32.58 15.84
CA ALA A 467 -24.21 34.00 16.13
C ALA A 467 -25.17 34.63 15.12
N ASN A 468 -26.10 35.39 15.67
CA ASN A 468 -27.27 36.00 15.06
C ASN A 468 -26.95 36.92 13.87
N PHE A 469 -27.80 36.80 12.84
CA PHE A 469 -28.01 37.83 11.82
C PHE A 469 -28.44 39.14 12.48
N LYS A 470 -27.67 40.21 12.28
CA LYS A 470 -28.14 41.59 12.40
C LYS A 470 -28.00 42.27 11.04
N CYS A 471 -29.15 42.62 10.47
CA CYS A 471 -29.28 43.53 9.33
C CYS A 471 -28.53 44.83 9.61
N LEU A 472 -27.62 45.20 8.72
CA LEU A 472 -27.13 46.56 8.61
C LEU A 472 -27.39 47.09 7.21
N LYS A 473 -28.03 48.25 7.21
CA LYS A 473 -28.57 49.02 6.10
C LYS A 473 -27.49 49.43 5.11
N SER A 474 -27.89 49.50 3.84
CA SER A 474 -27.21 50.22 2.78
C SER A 474 -26.96 51.69 3.16
N PRO A 475 -25.94 52.31 2.55
CA PRO A 475 -26.11 53.66 2.05
C PRO A 475 -26.00 53.66 0.52
N GLN A 476 -27.06 54.14 -0.11
CA GLN A 476 -26.98 54.81 -1.40
C GLN A 476 -26.01 55.98 -1.27
N THR A 477 -25.12 56.15 -2.24
CA THR A 477 -24.70 57.48 -2.70
C THR A 477 -24.47 57.42 -4.20
N SER A 478 -25.17 58.34 -4.85
CA SER A 478 -25.09 58.70 -6.26
C SER A 478 -24.12 59.85 -6.47
N VAL A 479 -23.79 60.08 -7.75
CA VAL A 479 -23.31 61.33 -8.39
C VAL A 479 -21.79 61.55 -8.52
N PHE A 480 -21.34 61.54 -9.80
CA PHE A 480 -20.46 62.48 -10.54
C PHE A 480 -19.76 61.65 -11.64
N SER A 481 -20.17 61.69 -12.92
CA SER A 481 -20.11 62.77 -13.92
C SER A 481 -18.67 63.17 -14.30
N ASP A 482 -18.40 62.98 -15.60
CA ASP A 482 -17.43 63.67 -16.46
C ASP A 482 -15.93 63.46 -16.26
N LEU A 483 -15.32 62.75 -17.21
CA LEU A 483 -14.14 63.27 -17.92
C LEU A 483 -13.95 62.58 -19.27
N HIS A 484 -14.35 63.31 -20.31
CA HIS A 484 -13.82 63.23 -21.67
C HIS A 484 -12.30 63.40 -21.65
N ARG A 485 -11.54 62.52 -22.33
CA ARG A 485 -10.37 62.98 -23.11
C ARG A 485 -9.87 61.99 -24.16
N ASP A 486 -9.93 62.50 -25.39
CA ASP A 486 -9.01 62.36 -26.52
C ASP A 486 -8.74 61.01 -27.18
N GLU A 487 -9.43 60.86 -28.31
CA GLU A 487 -8.87 60.52 -29.62
C GLU A 487 -7.33 60.51 -29.71
N ARG A 488 -6.79 59.39 -30.20
CA ARG A 488 -5.83 59.47 -31.31
C ARG A 488 -5.80 58.19 -32.13
N ARG A 489 -6.17 58.37 -33.40
CA ARG A 489 -6.09 57.41 -34.51
C ARG A 489 -4.62 57.09 -34.84
N ALA A 490 -4.33 55.82 -35.07
CA ALA A 490 -3.33 55.39 -36.05
C ALA A 490 -3.63 53.95 -36.51
N ARG A 491 -4.13 53.81 -37.74
CA ARG A 491 -3.93 52.62 -38.60
C ARG A 491 -2.57 52.80 -39.29
N PRO A 492 -1.81 51.73 -39.58
CA PRO A 492 -2.02 50.91 -40.78
C PRO A 492 -1.75 49.42 -40.46
N ASP A 493 -1.82 48.40 -41.31
CA ASP A 493 -1.87 48.29 -42.75
C ASP A 493 -2.42 46.90 -43.13
N LYS A 494 -2.95 46.80 -44.35
CA LYS A 494 -3.48 45.56 -44.92
C LYS A 494 -2.33 44.63 -45.36
N LYS A 495 -2.35 43.35 -44.95
CA LYS A 495 -1.75 42.26 -45.74
C LYS A 495 -2.70 41.07 -45.86
N LYS A 496 -2.80 40.62 -47.11
CA LYS A 496 -3.67 39.57 -47.64
C LYS A 496 -3.15 38.16 -47.27
N VAL A 497 -4.07 37.28 -46.81
CA VAL A 497 -4.49 35.95 -47.36
C VAL A 497 -3.35 34.93 -47.66
N PRO A 498 -3.42 33.64 -47.22
CA PRO A 498 -4.41 32.71 -47.79
C PRO A 498 -5.08 31.62 -46.93
N ALA A 499 -6.38 31.46 -47.25
CA ALA A 499 -7.13 30.22 -47.49
C ALA A 499 -6.79 28.97 -46.66
N THR A 500 -7.58 28.75 -45.60
CA THR A 500 -7.76 27.43 -45.00
C THR A 500 -8.68 26.58 -45.87
N ARG A 501 -8.13 25.48 -46.40
CA ARG A 501 -8.88 24.40 -47.04
C ARG A 501 -9.83 23.75 -46.04
N ALA A 502 -11.12 23.75 -46.38
CA ALA A 502 -12.11 22.83 -45.82
C ALA A 502 -11.80 21.42 -46.33
N LEU A 503 -11.60 20.47 -45.40
CA LEU A 503 -11.56 19.05 -45.70
C LEU A 503 -12.90 18.45 -45.25
N ALA A 504 -13.69 18.10 -46.26
CA ALA A 504 -14.95 17.39 -46.13
C ALA A 504 -14.71 15.98 -45.58
N LEU A 505 -15.47 15.61 -44.55
CA LEU A 505 -15.71 14.24 -44.15
C LEU A 505 -16.78 13.64 -45.06
N PRO A 506 -16.58 12.46 -45.67
CA PRO A 506 -17.69 11.65 -46.11
C PRO A 506 -18.12 10.71 -44.97
N LEU A 507 -19.39 10.87 -44.59
CA LEU A 507 -20.20 9.79 -44.04
C LEU A 507 -20.13 8.58 -44.98
N CYS A 508 -19.88 7.39 -44.42
CA CYS A 508 -20.40 6.17 -45.00
C CYS A 508 -20.78 5.20 -43.89
N GLN A 509 -22.08 5.20 -43.56
CA GLN A 509 -22.75 4.03 -42.99
C GLN A 509 -22.80 2.96 -44.07
N LYS A 510 -22.40 1.73 -43.74
CA LYS A 510 -23.06 0.51 -44.23
C LYS A 510 -22.76 -0.64 -43.28
N THR A 511 -23.80 -0.97 -42.53
CA THR A 511 -24.02 -2.18 -41.76
C THR A 511 -24.06 -3.40 -42.68
N CYS A 512 -23.25 -4.41 -42.41
CA CYS A 512 -23.51 -5.80 -42.79
C CYS A 512 -23.22 -6.69 -41.58
N SER A 513 -24.30 -7.15 -40.97
CA SER A 513 -24.37 -8.22 -39.98
C SER A 513 -24.20 -9.58 -40.68
N ALA A 514 -23.28 -10.41 -40.20
CA ALA A 514 -23.27 -11.84 -40.43
C ALA A 514 -22.64 -12.57 -39.23
N PRO A 515 -23.13 -13.78 -38.89
CA PRO A 515 -22.97 -14.35 -37.55
C PRO A 515 -21.65 -15.10 -37.36
N LEU A 516 -21.03 -14.93 -36.19
CA LEU A 516 -19.96 -15.80 -35.72
C LEU A 516 -20.50 -17.20 -35.41
N ARG A 517 -20.07 -18.19 -36.21
CA ARG A 517 -20.12 -19.61 -35.85
C ARG A 517 -19.06 -19.90 -34.79
N LEU A 518 -19.51 -20.33 -33.62
CA LEU A 518 -18.69 -20.99 -32.62
C LEU A 518 -18.31 -22.39 -33.14
N VAL A 519 -17.02 -22.59 -33.41
CA VAL A 519 -16.44 -23.92 -33.59
C VAL A 519 -15.69 -24.24 -32.30
N GLY A 520 -16.29 -25.11 -31.47
CA GLY A 520 -15.63 -25.68 -30.31
C GLY A 520 -14.64 -26.78 -30.71
N PRO A 521 -13.51 -26.94 -30.01
CA PRO A 521 -12.64 -28.08 -30.24
C PRO A 521 -13.21 -29.34 -29.56
N ALA A 522 -13.50 -30.34 -30.38
CA ALA A 522 -13.83 -31.69 -29.95
C ALA A 522 -12.59 -32.37 -29.35
N LEU A 523 -12.65 -32.71 -28.07
CA LEU A 523 -11.71 -33.62 -27.41
C LEU A 523 -12.07 -35.07 -27.78
N SER A 524 -11.29 -35.66 -28.68
CA SER A 524 -11.33 -37.10 -28.96
C SER A 524 -10.53 -37.83 -27.88
N ARG A 525 -11.26 -38.58 -27.05
CA ARG A 525 -10.74 -39.53 -26.07
C ARG A 525 -10.53 -40.86 -26.82
N LYS A 526 -9.27 -41.27 -27.04
CA LYS A 526 -8.94 -42.64 -27.42
C LYS A 526 -8.47 -43.41 -26.19
N GLU A 527 -9.36 -44.23 -25.67
CA GLU A 527 -9.01 -45.38 -24.85
C GLU A 527 -8.31 -46.43 -25.71
N GLY A 528 -7.24 -47.00 -25.20
CA GLY A 528 -6.56 -48.16 -25.78
C GLY A 528 -5.92 -48.95 -24.66
N ARG A 529 -6.68 -49.88 -24.08
CA ARG A 529 -6.16 -51.02 -23.33
C ARG A 529 -5.61 -52.04 -24.34
N ARG A 530 -4.38 -52.49 -24.15
CA ARG A 530 -3.99 -53.90 -24.06
C ARG A 530 -2.73 -53.98 -23.22
#